data_AF-A0A4Q0Z8Z6-F1
#
_entry.id   AF-A0A4Q0Z8Z6-F1
#
_cell.length_a   1.000
_cell.length_b   1.000
_cell.length_c   1.000
_cell.angle_alpha   90.00
_cell.angle_beta   90.00
_cell.angle_gamma   90.00
#
_symmetry.space_group_name_H-M   'P 1'
#
loop_
_entity.id
_entity.type
_entity.pdbx_description
1 polymer ?
#
loop_
_entity_poly.entity_id
_entity_poly.type
_entity_poly.pdbx_seq_one_letter_code
_entity_poly.pdbx_strand_id
1 'polypeptide(L)'
;INFDNNINIKENYNKFRSSNSISVKNRETARIIKDSFEQQNNIIEANKFYALEMKEREKELEFNKESFEWLVFKIHAWSSNHSQDWVLALYWILTLGFAFSLFNFFTVQIENKFIHFDFIKFIGLFCLILIGIFVDNICKKKDEIKSVFLLFYFYLLYAYETSDEFLTFFANTINPFSIMTGKDELTFGTLIFKIIIAYLIYQLIISIRQNTRRK
;
A
#
# COMPACT_ATOMS: atom_id res chain seq x y z
N ILE A 1 28.72 42.72 -17.48
CA ILE A 1 27.75 41.93 -16.69
C ILE A 1 28.18 40.48 -16.84
N ASN A 2 28.60 39.86 -15.72
CA ASN A 2 29.33 38.59 -15.65
C ASN A 2 28.62 37.42 -16.33
N PHE A 3 29.22 36.88 -17.41
CA PHE A 3 28.79 35.64 -18.06
C PHE A 3 29.27 34.38 -17.30
N ASP A 4 30.25 34.51 -16.39
CA ASP A 4 30.85 33.37 -15.67
C ASP A 4 29.98 32.80 -14.53
N ASN A 5 29.05 33.60 -13.98
CA ASN A 5 28.15 33.12 -12.93
C ASN A 5 27.13 32.10 -13.46
N ASN A 6 26.74 32.18 -14.73
CA ASN A 6 25.75 31.26 -15.32
C ASN A 6 26.33 29.87 -15.60
N ILE A 7 27.63 29.77 -15.88
CA ILE A 7 28.29 28.48 -16.16
C ILE A 7 28.41 27.67 -14.86
N ASN A 8 28.81 28.33 -13.76
CA ASN A 8 28.91 27.72 -12.43
C ASN A 8 27.55 27.25 -11.87
N ILE A 9 26.46 27.99 -12.14
CA ILE A 9 25.11 27.57 -11.72
C ILE A 9 24.64 26.37 -12.53
N LYS A 10 24.91 26.34 -13.84
CA LYS A 10 24.49 25.26 -14.74
C LYS A 10 25.29 23.98 -14.49
N GLU A 11 26.59 24.08 -14.21
CA GLU A 11 27.42 22.95 -13.79
C GLU A 11 27.02 22.41 -12.42
N ASN A 12 26.76 23.28 -11.43
CA ASN A 12 26.25 22.83 -10.13
C ASN A 12 24.86 22.19 -10.25
N TYR A 13 23.98 22.73 -11.08
CA TYR A 13 22.66 22.15 -11.37
C TYR A 13 22.78 20.78 -12.05
N ASN A 14 23.67 20.64 -13.03
CA ASN A 14 23.92 19.36 -13.70
C ASN A 14 24.57 18.34 -12.77
N LYS A 15 25.46 18.77 -11.86
CA LYS A 15 26.06 17.93 -10.82
C LYS A 15 25.05 17.50 -9.75
N PHE A 16 24.10 18.39 -9.41
CA PHE A 16 22.96 18.11 -8.53
C PHE A 16 21.97 17.12 -9.17
N ARG A 17 21.78 17.22 -10.49
CA ARG A 17 20.97 16.30 -11.29
C ARG A 17 21.67 14.95 -11.54
N SER A 18 23.01 14.92 -11.58
CA SER A 18 23.81 13.70 -11.81
C SER A 18 24.16 12.94 -10.53
N SER A 19 24.06 13.56 -9.35
CA SER A 19 24.21 12.84 -8.08
C SER A 19 22.94 12.06 -7.78
N ASN A 20 22.95 10.75 -8.05
CA ASN A 20 21.85 9.82 -7.76
C ASN A 20 21.52 9.63 -6.27
N SER A 21 22.05 10.47 -5.36
CA SER A 21 21.77 10.39 -3.92
C SER A 21 21.81 11.78 -3.28
N ILE A 22 20.72 12.53 -3.40
CA ILE A 22 20.50 13.73 -2.59
C ILE A 22 20.18 13.25 -1.17
N SER A 23 21.10 13.47 -0.22
CA SER A 23 20.89 13.22 1.20
C SER A 23 20.63 14.55 1.92
N VAL A 24 19.49 14.68 2.57
CA VAL A 24 19.16 15.82 3.43
C VAL A 24 19.66 15.54 4.85
N LYS A 25 20.19 16.58 5.52
CA LYS A 25 20.76 16.45 6.86
C LYS A 25 19.72 16.29 7.97
N ASN A 26 18.51 16.81 7.77
CA ASN A 26 17.40 16.72 8.71
C ASN A 26 16.05 16.77 7.99
N ARG A 27 14.99 16.36 8.71
CA ARG A 27 13.61 16.34 8.21
C ARG A 27 13.11 17.71 7.75
N GLU A 28 13.40 18.78 8.50
CA GLU A 28 12.95 20.13 8.17
C GLU A 28 13.55 20.66 6.87
N THR A 29 14.81 20.33 6.54
CA THR A 29 15.40 20.70 5.25
C THR A 29 14.64 20.02 4.11
N ALA A 30 14.28 18.74 4.27
CA ALA A 30 13.49 18.02 3.27
C ALA A 30 12.13 18.69 3.05
N ARG A 31 11.47 19.11 4.14
CA ARG A 31 10.18 19.79 4.12
C ARG A 31 10.25 21.14 3.41
N ILE A 32 11.23 21.98 3.75
CA ILE A 32 11.41 23.30 3.12
C ILE A 32 11.62 23.16 1.61
N ILE A 33 12.45 22.19 1.18
CA ILE A 33 12.71 21.97 -0.24
C ILE A 33 11.46 21.43 -0.95
N LYS A 34 10.73 20.49 -0.33
CA LYS A 34 9.44 20.01 -0.84
C LYS A 34 8.47 21.18 -1.08
N ASP A 35 8.28 22.03 -0.08
CA ASP A 35 7.35 23.16 -0.15
C ASP A 35 7.77 24.15 -1.27
N SER A 36 9.08 24.37 -1.46
CA SER A 36 9.60 25.19 -2.56
C SER A 36 9.25 24.62 -3.95
N PHE A 37 9.36 23.30 -4.13
CA PHE A 37 8.98 22.66 -5.40
C PHE A 37 7.46 22.63 -5.62
N GLU A 38 6.67 22.45 -4.55
CA GLU A 38 5.20 22.52 -4.62
C GLU A 38 4.72 23.91 -5.06
N GLN A 39 5.31 24.99 -4.54
CA GLN A 39 5.01 26.37 -4.95
C GLN A 39 5.28 26.61 -6.45
N GLN A 40 6.30 25.93 -6.99
CA GLN A 40 6.63 25.96 -8.41
C GLN A 40 5.77 25.01 -9.27
N ASN A 41 4.77 24.34 -8.67
CA ASN A 41 3.98 23.27 -9.27
C ASN A 41 4.82 22.07 -9.78
N ASN A 42 6.06 21.91 -9.32
CA ASN A 42 6.92 20.78 -9.65
C ASN A 42 6.68 19.62 -8.67
N ILE A 43 5.52 18.97 -8.82
CA ILE A 43 5.04 17.92 -7.91
C ILE A 43 5.96 16.68 -7.92
N ILE A 44 6.54 16.34 -9.09
CA ILE A 44 7.43 15.18 -9.20
C ILE A 44 8.69 15.37 -8.34
N GLU A 45 9.29 16.56 -8.38
CA GLU A 45 10.47 16.84 -7.58
C GLU A 45 10.09 16.98 -6.10
N ALA A 46 8.95 17.61 -5.78
CA ALA A 46 8.43 17.67 -4.41
C ALA A 46 8.26 16.28 -3.78
N ASN A 47 7.70 15.31 -4.52
CA ASN A 47 7.52 13.93 -4.04
C ASN A 47 8.85 13.25 -3.66
N LYS A 48 9.95 13.53 -4.37
CA LYS A 48 11.27 13.02 -3.99
C LYS A 48 11.71 13.53 -2.62
N PHE A 49 11.49 14.83 -2.35
CA PHE A 49 11.82 15.43 -1.06
C PHE A 49 10.86 15.01 0.06
N TYR A 50 9.59 14.75 -0.26
CA TYR A 50 8.66 14.10 0.67
C TYR A 50 9.13 12.68 1.07
N ALA A 51 9.59 11.87 0.10
CA ALA A 51 10.15 10.55 0.39
C ALA A 51 11.41 10.63 1.28
N LEU A 52 12.22 11.67 1.12
CA LEU A 52 13.36 11.94 2.02
C LEU A 52 12.90 12.42 3.40
N GLU A 53 11.87 13.27 3.49
CA GLU A 53 11.25 13.70 4.74
C GLU A 53 10.78 12.48 5.57
N MET A 54 10.09 11.53 4.93
CA MET A 54 9.61 10.32 5.60
C MET A 54 10.76 9.43 6.08
N LYS A 55 11.85 9.30 5.31
CA LYS A 55 13.04 8.54 5.73
C LYS A 55 13.72 9.14 6.96
N GLU A 56 13.84 10.45 7.05
CA GLU A 56 14.40 11.09 8.25
C GLU A 56 13.43 10.98 9.43
N ARG A 57 12.12 11.14 9.20
CA ARG A 57 11.09 10.91 10.24
C ARG A 57 11.15 9.49 10.80
N GLU A 58 11.40 8.49 9.95
CA GLU A 58 11.55 7.10 10.38
C GLU A 58 12.72 6.89 11.35
N LYS A 59 13.82 7.64 11.20
CA LYS A 59 14.98 7.59 12.11
C LYS A 59 14.70 8.29 13.45
N GLU A 60 13.87 9.34 13.43
CA GLU A 60 13.48 10.09 14.62
C GLU A 60 12.43 9.34 15.46
N LEU A 61 11.62 8.49 14.83
CA LEU A 61 10.52 7.76 15.46
C LEU A 61 11.01 6.58 16.29
N GLU A 62 10.82 6.67 17.61
CA GLU A 62 11.09 5.58 18.55
C GLU A 62 9.79 4.97 19.10
N PHE A 63 9.65 3.64 18.97
CA PHE A 63 8.47 2.91 19.44
C PHE A 63 8.16 3.15 20.93
N ASN A 64 9.21 3.24 21.77
CA ASN A 64 9.06 3.36 23.22
C ASN A 64 8.59 4.75 23.67
N LYS A 65 8.72 5.77 22.83
CA LYS A 65 8.32 7.15 23.17
C LYS A 65 6.93 7.48 22.62
N GLU A 66 6.66 7.09 21.38
CA GLU A 66 5.44 7.47 20.64
C GLU A 66 4.85 6.26 19.91
N SER A 67 4.44 5.24 20.66
CA SER A 67 4.02 3.94 20.11
C SER A 67 2.86 4.02 19.10
N PHE A 68 1.87 4.88 19.34
CA PHE A 68 0.74 5.07 18.42
C PHE A 68 1.15 5.78 17.12
N GLU A 69 1.95 6.85 17.21
CA GLU A 69 2.45 7.54 16.02
C GLU A 69 3.36 6.64 15.20
N TRP A 70 4.22 5.88 15.87
CA TRP A 70 5.06 4.87 15.24
C TRP A 70 4.21 3.83 14.50
N LEU A 71 3.14 3.33 15.12
CA LEU A 71 2.25 2.35 14.51
C LEU A 71 1.57 2.92 13.26
N VAL A 72 0.96 4.10 13.37
CA VAL A 72 0.30 4.77 12.23
C VAL A 72 1.30 5.03 11.10
N PHE A 73 2.50 5.48 11.45
CA PHE A 73 3.58 5.71 10.49
C PHE A 73 3.97 4.42 9.75
N LYS A 74 4.15 3.31 10.47
CA LYS A 74 4.48 2.01 9.87
C LYS A 74 3.35 1.45 9.01
N ILE A 75 2.10 1.59 9.42
CA ILE A 75 0.95 1.18 8.59
C ILE A 75 0.93 1.96 7.28
N HIS A 76 1.17 3.28 7.30
CA HIS A 76 1.31 4.07 6.07
C HIS A 76 2.50 3.65 5.21
N ALA A 77 3.63 3.31 5.83
CA ALA A 77 4.81 2.82 5.12
C ALA A 77 4.52 1.49 4.40
N TRP A 78 3.88 0.53 5.09
CA TRP A 78 3.58 -0.79 4.55
C TRP A 78 2.47 -0.77 3.50
N SER A 79 1.43 0.05 3.68
CA SER A 79 0.27 0.08 2.78
C SER A 79 0.56 0.72 1.42
N SER A 80 1.39 1.77 1.37
CA SER A 80 1.58 2.57 0.15
C SER A 80 2.93 3.29 0.09
N ASN A 81 3.88 2.93 0.96
CA ASN A 81 5.16 3.63 1.10
C ASN A 81 4.96 5.14 1.31
N HIS A 82 4.09 5.49 2.27
CA HIS A 82 3.64 6.87 2.54
C HIS A 82 2.97 7.53 1.35
N SER A 83 2.06 6.82 0.71
CA SER A 83 1.34 7.26 -0.49
C SER A 83 2.22 7.53 -1.72
N GLN A 84 3.47 7.07 -1.74
CA GLN A 84 4.35 7.25 -2.90
C GLN A 84 4.21 6.11 -3.92
N ASP A 85 3.65 4.98 -3.51
CA ASP A 85 3.55 3.76 -4.33
C ASP A 85 2.08 3.30 -4.40
N TRP A 86 1.45 3.58 -5.54
CA TRP A 86 0.08 3.16 -5.78
C TRP A 86 -0.04 1.67 -6.13
N VAL A 87 1.02 1.06 -6.68
CA VAL A 87 1.04 -0.36 -7.04
C VAL A 87 1.01 -1.19 -5.77
N LEU A 88 1.74 -0.76 -4.74
CA LEU A 88 1.72 -1.38 -3.42
C LEU A 88 0.33 -1.33 -2.76
N ALA A 89 -0.35 -0.17 -2.84
CA ALA A 89 -1.71 -0.04 -2.33
C ALA A 89 -2.69 -0.97 -3.06
N LEU A 90 -2.60 -1.05 -4.39
CA LEU A 90 -3.42 -1.95 -5.19
C LEU A 90 -3.14 -3.43 -4.85
N TYR A 91 -1.86 -3.78 -4.68
CA TYR A 91 -1.44 -5.13 -4.29
C TYR A 91 -2.09 -5.57 -2.98
N TRP A 92 -2.10 -4.70 -1.95
CA TRP A 92 -2.76 -5.02 -0.68
C TRP A 92 -4.28 -5.18 -0.81
N ILE A 93 -4.94 -4.32 -1.60
CA ILE A 93 -6.39 -4.43 -1.85
C ILE A 93 -6.72 -5.79 -2.47
N LEU A 94 -5.99 -6.20 -3.51
CA LEU A 94 -6.24 -7.47 -4.19
C LEU A 94 -5.92 -8.66 -3.29
N THR A 95 -4.78 -8.65 -2.61
CA THR A 95 -4.34 -9.77 -1.76
C THR A 95 -5.28 -9.98 -0.58
N LEU A 96 -5.60 -8.93 0.17
CA LEU A 96 -6.55 -9.01 1.28
C LEU A 96 -7.97 -9.31 0.79
N GLY A 97 -8.34 -8.78 -0.38
CA GLY A 97 -9.60 -9.08 -1.03
C GLY A 97 -9.77 -10.57 -1.33
N PHE A 98 -8.79 -11.20 -1.96
CA PHE A 98 -8.85 -12.62 -2.27
C PHE A 98 -8.86 -13.48 -1.01
N ALA A 99 -8.00 -13.16 -0.03
CA ALA A 99 -7.95 -13.86 1.24
C ALA A 99 -9.28 -13.79 2.00
N PHE A 100 -9.90 -12.61 2.09
CA PHE A 100 -11.17 -12.44 2.78
C PHE A 100 -12.36 -13.03 2.01
N SER A 101 -12.31 -13.02 0.68
CA SER A 101 -13.32 -13.69 -0.14
C SER A 101 -13.28 -15.21 0.08
N LEU A 102 -12.09 -15.82 0.03
CA LEU A 102 -11.92 -17.24 0.37
C LEU A 102 -12.43 -17.56 1.77
N PHE A 103 -12.09 -16.71 2.74
CA PHE A 103 -12.56 -16.83 4.11
C PHE A 103 -14.10 -16.88 4.19
N ASN A 104 -14.78 -15.88 3.62
CA ASN A 104 -16.24 -15.82 3.63
C ASN A 104 -16.88 -17.00 2.89
N PHE A 105 -16.32 -17.40 1.75
CA PHE A 105 -16.81 -18.56 1.01
C PHE A 105 -16.76 -19.82 1.87
N PHE A 106 -15.64 -20.06 2.57
CA PHE A 106 -15.55 -21.19 3.48
C PHE A 106 -16.52 -21.08 4.66
N THR A 107 -16.70 -19.91 5.25
CA THR A 107 -17.67 -19.70 6.33
C THR A 107 -19.10 -20.05 5.89
N VAL A 108 -19.53 -19.58 4.72
CA VAL A 108 -20.86 -19.89 4.16
C VAL A 108 -21.02 -21.39 3.88
N GLN A 109 -19.98 -22.07 3.39
CA GLN A 109 -20.02 -23.52 3.16
C GLN A 109 -20.10 -24.32 4.48
N ILE A 110 -19.46 -23.83 5.55
CA ILE A 110 -19.49 -24.45 6.89
C ILE A 110 -20.89 -24.37 7.51
N GLU A 111 -21.55 -23.21 7.44
CA GLU A 111 -22.92 -23.04 7.96
C GLU A 111 -23.92 -24.00 7.29
N ASN A 112 -23.69 -24.33 6.02
CA ASN A 112 -24.54 -25.24 5.25
C ASN A 112 -24.20 -26.73 5.44
N LYS A 113 -23.08 -27.09 6.07
CA LYS A 113 -22.67 -28.48 6.34
C LYS A 113 -22.04 -28.61 7.73
N PHE A 114 -22.82 -29.08 8.71
CA PHE A 114 -22.27 -29.64 9.96
C PHE A 114 -21.33 -30.80 9.63
N ILE A 115 -20.00 -30.63 9.69
CA ILE A 115 -18.97 -31.66 9.98
C ILE A 115 -17.58 -30.98 10.03
N HIS A 116 -16.97 -30.94 11.23
CA HIS A 116 -15.54 -31.06 11.56
C HIS A 116 -14.42 -30.37 10.74
N PHE A 117 -14.70 -29.36 9.92
CA PHE A 117 -13.74 -28.78 8.96
C PHE A 117 -13.22 -27.36 9.31
N ASP A 118 -13.28 -26.96 10.58
CA ASP A 118 -13.09 -25.53 10.90
C ASP A 118 -11.63 -25.14 11.15
N PHE A 119 -10.88 -25.92 11.93
CA PHE A 119 -9.56 -25.46 12.36
C PHE A 119 -8.48 -25.55 11.27
N ILE A 120 -8.50 -26.61 10.45
CA ILE A 120 -7.48 -26.86 9.42
C ILE A 120 -7.60 -25.86 8.26
N LYS A 121 -8.81 -25.45 7.87
CA LYS A 121 -9.03 -24.42 6.84
C LYS A 121 -8.69 -23.02 7.34
N PHE A 122 -9.04 -22.68 8.58
CA PHE A 122 -8.60 -21.42 9.20
C PHE A 122 -7.08 -21.34 9.31
N ILE A 123 -6.42 -22.43 9.74
CA ILE A 123 -4.95 -22.54 9.73
C ILE A 123 -4.41 -22.41 8.31
N GLY A 124 -5.03 -23.07 7.32
CA GLY A 124 -4.64 -22.97 5.92
C GLY A 124 -4.70 -21.53 5.38
N LEU A 125 -5.78 -20.81 5.68
CA LEU A 125 -5.95 -19.40 5.28
C LEU A 125 -4.96 -18.48 6.00
N PHE A 126 -4.77 -18.68 7.31
CA PHE A 126 -3.78 -17.95 8.10
C PHE A 126 -2.35 -18.20 7.58
N CYS A 127 -2.02 -19.45 7.26
CA CYS A 127 -0.75 -19.83 6.65
C CYS A 127 -0.58 -19.20 5.26
N LEU A 128 -1.63 -19.11 4.44
CA LEU A 128 -1.58 -18.44 3.13
C LEU A 128 -1.32 -16.93 3.28
N ILE A 129 -1.94 -16.28 4.26
CA ILE A 129 -1.70 -14.86 4.57
C ILE A 129 -0.26 -14.68 5.08
N LEU A 130 0.23 -15.55 5.96
CA LEU A 130 1.61 -15.53 6.44
C LEU A 130 2.62 -15.78 5.31
N ILE A 131 2.32 -16.69 4.38
CA ILE A 131 3.14 -16.93 3.19
C ILE A 131 3.13 -15.69 2.29
N GLY A 132 1.98 -15.04 2.09
CA GLY A 132 1.89 -13.77 1.36
C GLY A 132 2.76 -12.68 1.99
N ILE A 133 2.67 -12.50 3.31
CA ILE A 133 3.49 -11.54 4.07
C ILE A 133 4.98 -11.91 4.04
N PHE A 134 5.31 -13.20 4.10
CA PHE A 134 6.67 -13.70 4.03
C PHE A 134 7.28 -13.47 2.64
N VAL A 135 6.53 -13.78 1.58
CA VAL A 135 6.93 -13.54 0.19
C VAL A 135 7.07 -12.05 -0.07
N ASP A 136 6.15 -11.20 0.42
CA ASP A 136 6.25 -9.74 0.28
C ASP A 136 7.50 -9.17 1.00
N ASN A 137 7.77 -9.65 2.21
CA ASN A 137 9.00 -9.29 2.95
C ASN A 137 10.28 -9.75 2.24
N ILE A 138 10.24 -10.87 1.52
CA ILE A 138 11.34 -11.33 0.65
C ILE A 138 11.42 -10.47 -0.62
N CYS A 139 10.30 -10.01 -1.16
CA CYS A 139 10.20 -9.30 -2.43
C CYS A 139 10.54 -7.80 -2.35
N LYS A 140 10.99 -7.29 -1.19
CA LYS A 140 11.42 -5.90 -0.95
C LYS A 140 11.74 -5.11 -2.23
N LYS A 141 10.85 -4.18 -2.55
CA LYS A 141 10.96 -2.98 -3.42
C LYS A 141 11.62 -3.11 -4.82
N LYS A 142 12.14 -4.27 -5.24
CA LYS A 142 12.91 -4.42 -6.49
C LYS A 142 12.36 -5.45 -7.48
N ASP A 143 11.50 -6.38 -7.04
CA ASP A 143 10.95 -7.42 -7.92
C ASP A 143 9.42 -7.32 -8.04
N GLU A 144 8.94 -6.27 -8.71
CA GLU A 144 7.52 -6.08 -9.08
C GLU A 144 6.94 -7.30 -9.83
N ILE A 145 7.79 -8.06 -10.52
CA ILE A 145 7.41 -9.28 -11.24
C ILE A 145 6.92 -10.37 -10.27
N LYS A 146 7.55 -10.51 -9.10
CA LYS A 146 7.19 -11.55 -8.12
C LYS A 146 5.86 -11.27 -7.44
N SER A 147 5.55 -9.99 -7.16
CA SER A 147 4.26 -9.62 -6.59
C SER A 147 3.11 -9.89 -7.58
N VAL A 148 3.34 -9.71 -8.88
CA VAL A 148 2.38 -10.09 -9.93
C VAL A 148 2.14 -11.60 -9.96
N PHE A 149 3.20 -12.42 -9.90
CA PHE A 149 3.04 -13.88 -9.84
C PHE A 149 2.31 -14.34 -8.57
N LEU A 150 2.56 -13.69 -7.45
CA LEU A 150 1.86 -13.98 -6.20
C LEU A 150 0.36 -13.63 -6.29
N LEU A 151 0.02 -12.46 -6.86
CA LEU A 151 -1.37 -12.09 -7.11
C LEU A 151 -2.06 -13.08 -8.04
N PHE A 152 -1.37 -13.52 -9.09
CA PHE A 152 -1.89 -14.53 -10.01
C PHE A 152 -2.14 -15.86 -9.30
N TYR A 153 -1.23 -16.28 -8.42
CA TYR A 153 -1.43 -17.47 -7.58
C TYR A 153 -2.66 -17.34 -6.67
N PHE A 154 -2.83 -16.20 -6.00
CA PHE A 154 -4.03 -15.94 -5.18
C PHE A 154 -5.31 -15.98 -6.01
N TYR A 155 -5.29 -15.44 -7.24
CA TYR A 155 -6.41 -15.52 -8.16
C TYR A 155 -6.73 -16.97 -8.57
N LEU A 156 -5.73 -17.77 -8.94
CA LEU A 156 -5.95 -19.17 -9.31
C LEU A 156 -6.53 -19.98 -8.16
N LEU A 157 -6.00 -19.79 -6.96
CA LEU A 157 -6.51 -20.45 -5.75
C LEU A 157 -7.95 -20.01 -5.44
N TYR A 158 -8.24 -18.71 -5.56
CA TYR A 158 -9.59 -18.19 -5.45
C TYR A 158 -10.56 -18.82 -6.46
N ALA A 159 -10.21 -18.81 -7.75
CA ALA A 159 -11.04 -19.33 -8.82
C ALA A 159 -11.28 -20.84 -8.66
N TYR A 160 -10.26 -21.59 -8.24
CA TYR A 160 -10.37 -23.02 -7.97
C TYR A 160 -11.35 -23.34 -6.83
N GLU A 161 -11.21 -22.66 -5.68
CA GLU A 161 -12.03 -22.96 -4.50
C GLU A 161 -13.48 -22.44 -4.65
N THR A 162 -13.66 -21.24 -5.20
CA THR A 162 -14.97 -20.59 -5.28
C THR A 162 -15.74 -20.90 -6.56
N SER A 163 -15.07 -21.40 -7.59
CA SER A 163 -15.61 -21.53 -8.96
C SER A 163 -16.13 -20.20 -9.55
N ASP A 164 -15.75 -19.05 -8.97
CA ASP A 164 -16.15 -17.71 -9.44
C ASP A 164 -15.09 -17.12 -10.37
N GLU A 165 -15.06 -17.57 -11.61
CA GLU A 165 -14.11 -17.10 -12.62
C GLU A 165 -14.29 -15.61 -12.96
N PHE A 166 -15.52 -15.10 -12.83
CA PHE A 166 -15.89 -13.71 -13.16
C PHE A 166 -15.68 -12.72 -11.99
N LEU A 167 -15.15 -13.18 -10.85
CA LEU A 167 -14.85 -12.35 -9.68
C LEU A 167 -16.07 -11.60 -9.11
N THR A 168 -17.27 -12.12 -9.31
CA THR A 168 -18.51 -11.48 -8.83
C THR A 168 -18.56 -11.44 -7.30
N PHE A 169 -18.18 -12.54 -6.66
CA PHE A 169 -18.15 -12.66 -5.20
C PHE A 169 -17.01 -11.83 -4.59
N PHE A 170 -15.84 -11.83 -5.24
CA PHE A 170 -14.70 -10.99 -4.88
C PHE A 170 -15.04 -9.48 -4.98
N ALA A 171 -15.68 -9.05 -6.06
CA ALA A 171 -16.06 -7.66 -6.26
C ALA A 171 -17.03 -7.16 -5.16
N ASN A 172 -18.03 -7.98 -4.82
CA ASN A 172 -18.94 -7.69 -3.70
C ASN A 172 -18.23 -7.65 -2.35
N THR A 173 -17.21 -8.49 -2.18
CA THR A 173 -16.40 -8.55 -0.96
C THR A 173 -15.56 -7.29 -0.79
N ILE A 174 -14.87 -6.80 -1.82
CA ILE A 174 -14.07 -5.57 -1.74
C ILE A 174 -14.94 -4.31 -1.68
N ASN A 175 -16.10 -4.29 -2.33
CA ASN A 175 -16.95 -3.10 -2.38
C ASN A 175 -17.29 -2.58 -0.97
N PRO A 176 -16.73 -1.44 -0.52
CA PRO A 176 -16.96 -0.94 0.83
C PRO A 176 -18.40 -0.46 1.04
N PHE A 177 -19.12 -0.16 -0.05
CA PHE A 177 -20.49 0.36 -0.02
C PHE A 177 -21.57 -0.73 -0.06
N SER A 178 -21.21 -2.00 -0.33
CA SER A 178 -22.21 -3.08 -0.40
C SER A 178 -22.93 -3.30 0.93
N ILE A 179 -22.27 -3.02 2.05
CA ILE A 179 -22.83 -3.07 3.40
C ILE A 179 -23.95 -2.05 3.61
N MET A 180 -23.84 -0.87 2.99
CA MET A 180 -24.80 0.22 3.19
C MET A 180 -26.12 -0.01 2.43
N THR A 181 -26.13 -0.96 1.49
CA THR A 181 -27.26 -1.24 0.60
C THR A 181 -28.01 -2.52 0.94
N GLY A 182 -27.42 -3.43 1.71
CA GLY A 182 -27.99 -4.75 2.06
C GLY A 182 -28.66 -4.79 3.44
N LYS A 183 -29.55 -5.77 3.64
CA LYS A 183 -30.10 -6.13 4.96
C LYS A 183 -29.30 -7.24 5.66
N ASP A 184 -28.13 -7.58 5.14
CA ASP A 184 -27.33 -8.71 5.61
C ASP A 184 -26.73 -8.39 7.00
N GLU A 185 -26.70 -9.41 7.87
CA GLU A 185 -26.16 -9.24 9.22
C GLU A 185 -24.66 -8.95 9.16
N LEU A 186 -24.28 -7.79 9.71
CA LEU A 186 -22.90 -7.35 9.74
C LEU A 186 -22.17 -7.97 10.93
N THR A 187 -21.29 -8.94 10.66
CA THR A 187 -20.38 -9.45 11.69
C THR A 187 -19.26 -8.43 11.98
N PHE A 188 -18.76 -8.40 13.21
CA PHE A 188 -17.66 -7.50 13.60
C PHE A 188 -16.41 -7.66 12.71
N GLY A 189 -16.10 -8.89 12.27
CA GLY A 189 -14.99 -9.17 11.36
C GLY A 189 -15.19 -8.54 9.98
N THR A 190 -16.39 -8.63 9.41
CA THR A 190 -16.71 -7.99 8.13
C THR A 190 -16.62 -6.46 8.20
N LEU A 191 -17.01 -5.86 9.33
CA LEU A 191 -16.86 -4.42 9.56
C LEU A 191 -15.39 -3.99 9.54
N ILE A 192 -14.54 -4.67 10.31
CA ILE A 192 -13.09 -4.36 10.36
C ILE A 192 -12.47 -4.47 8.97
N PHE A 193 -12.75 -5.55 8.25
CA PHE A 193 -12.21 -5.74 6.90
C PHE A 193 -12.59 -4.59 5.97
N LYS A 194 -13.83 -4.11 6.04
CA LYS A 194 -14.30 -3.03 5.15
C LYS A 194 -13.71 -1.67 5.52
N ILE A 195 -13.45 -1.43 6.81
CA ILE A 195 -12.67 -0.25 7.25
C ILE A 195 -11.24 -0.32 6.67
N ILE A 196 -10.59 -1.48 6.71
CA ILE A 196 -9.25 -1.68 6.15
C ILE A 196 -9.25 -1.44 4.64
N ILE A 197 -10.21 -2.02 3.90
CA ILE A 197 -10.32 -1.81 2.45
C ILE A 197 -10.61 -0.35 2.11
N ALA A 198 -11.51 0.32 2.84
CA ALA A 198 -11.79 1.74 2.63
C ALA A 198 -10.53 2.60 2.82
N TYR A 199 -9.75 2.31 3.86
CA TYR A 199 -8.45 2.96 4.10
C TYR A 199 -7.47 2.72 2.94
N LEU A 200 -7.36 1.48 2.44
CA LEU A 200 -6.47 1.15 1.33
C LEU A 200 -6.91 1.80 0.01
N ILE A 201 -8.22 1.87 -0.27
CA ILE A 201 -8.76 2.61 -1.41
C ILE A 201 -8.40 4.09 -1.32
N TYR A 202 -8.53 4.69 -0.14
CA TYR A 202 -8.08 6.07 0.10
C TYR A 202 -6.58 6.24 -0.17
N GLN A 203 -5.74 5.31 0.31
CA GLN A 203 -4.31 5.30 0.01
C GLN A 203 -4.01 5.18 -1.48
N LEU A 204 -4.71 4.31 -2.20
CA LEU A 204 -4.58 4.14 -3.65
C LEU A 204 -4.86 5.45 -4.38
N ILE A 205 -5.97 6.11 -4.06
CA ILE A 205 -6.38 7.37 -4.69
C ILE A 205 -5.32 8.46 -4.47
N ILE A 206 -4.84 8.62 -3.24
CA ILE A 206 -3.80 9.63 -2.93
C ILE A 206 -2.51 9.32 -3.69
N SER A 207 -2.10 8.06 -3.72
CA SER A 207 -0.84 7.66 -4.36
C SER A 207 -0.87 7.89 -5.87
N ILE A 208 -1.99 7.58 -6.52
CA ILE A 208 -2.20 7.89 -7.95
C ILE A 208 -2.15 9.39 -8.18
N ARG A 209 -2.82 10.18 -7.33
CA ARG A 209 -2.82 11.65 -7.45
C ARG A 209 -1.43 12.23 -7.32
N GLN A 210 -0.62 11.75 -6.37
CA GLN A 210 0.75 12.21 -6.18
C GLN A 210 1.62 11.87 -7.40
N ASN A 211 1.45 10.71 -8.01
CA ASN A 211 2.30 10.26 -9.12
C ASN A 211 1.88 10.81 -10.50
N THR A 212 0.62 11.17 -10.69
CA THR A 212 0.09 11.60 -12.01
C THR A 212 -0.15 13.10 -12.13
N ARG A 213 -0.19 13.86 -11.02
CA ARG A 213 -0.44 15.31 -11.07
C ARG A 213 0.73 16.03 -11.74
N ARG A 214 0.53 16.40 -13.00
CA ARG A 214 1.35 17.34 -13.77
C ARG A 214 0.50 18.59 -14.04
N LYS A 215 1.04 19.77 -13.74
CA LYS A 215 0.47 21.05 -14.16
C LYS A 215 1.42 21.70 -15.15
#